data_AF-A0A7S0TKD0-F1
#
_entry.id   AF-A0A7S0TKD0-F1
#
_cell.length_a   1.000
_cell.length_b   1.000
_cell.length_c   1.000
_cell.angle_alpha   90.00
_cell.angle_beta   90.00
_cell.angle_gamma   90.00
#
_symmetry.space_group_name_H-M   'P 1'
#
loop_
_entity.id
_entity.type
_entity.pdbx_description
1 polymer ?
#
loop_
_entity_poly.entity_id
_entity_poly.type
_entity_poly.pdbx_seq_one_letter_code
_entity_poly.pdbx_strand_id
1 'polypeptide(L)'
;PLTAVALPPPILSVDLPPAPLFATTDLFFTAKASFSACATTRSPVAYTWYLGEAPVSSSKHLITGSGATLSVPAGSLPAGKAYTVMLQGLQDGSPPGTVEREFAIRASDLVAQIGGGAKLVSRGRSLPLDASPSRDPDFCGTPPCATDPGLSFRWTCELPGG
;
A
#
# COMPACT_ATOMS: atom_id res chain seq x y z
N PRO A 1 35.25 -14.33 -37.14
CA PRO A 1 34.72 -14.04 -35.78
C PRO A 1 33.29 -13.47 -35.87
N LEU A 2 32.29 -14.25 -35.50
CA LEU A 2 30.89 -13.79 -35.41
C LEU A 2 30.71 -13.13 -34.04
N THR A 3 30.60 -11.81 -34.01
CA THR A 3 30.24 -11.08 -32.79
C THR A 3 28.75 -11.30 -32.55
N ALA A 4 28.40 -12.12 -31.54
CA ALA A 4 27.01 -12.23 -31.11
C ALA A 4 26.57 -10.86 -30.58
N VAL A 5 25.64 -10.21 -31.29
CA VAL A 5 25.03 -8.96 -30.83
C VAL A 5 24.08 -9.31 -29.71
N ALA A 6 24.40 -8.91 -28.48
CA ALA A 6 23.50 -9.09 -27.33
C ALA A 6 22.17 -8.37 -27.60
N LEU A 7 21.06 -8.98 -27.18
CA LEU A 7 19.75 -8.37 -27.31
C LEU A 7 19.67 -7.14 -26.39
N PRO A 8 18.99 -6.06 -26.82
CA PRO A 8 18.78 -4.90 -25.94
C PRO A 8 17.97 -5.33 -24.70
N PRO A 9 18.19 -4.69 -23.53
CA PRO A 9 17.40 -4.96 -22.34
C PRO A 9 15.92 -4.64 -22.58
N PRO A 10 15.00 -5.34 -21.89
CA PRO A 10 13.59 -4.98 -21.93
C PRO A 10 13.38 -3.58 -21.33
N ILE A 11 12.52 -2.79 -21.94
CA ILE A 11 12.05 -1.52 -21.38
C ILE A 11 10.88 -1.83 -20.44
N LEU A 12 11.10 -1.63 -19.15
CA LEU A 12 10.15 -1.99 -18.11
C LEU A 12 9.32 -0.78 -17.66
N SER A 13 8.07 -1.05 -17.30
CA SER A 13 7.23 -0.13 -16.55
C SER A 13 6.39 -0.88 -15.52
N VAL A 14 6.04 -0.21 -14.44
CA VAL A 14 5.16 -0.73 -13.39
C VAL A 14 3.83 0.02 -13.47
N ASP A 15 2.74 -0.72 -13.58
CA ASP A 15 1.41 -0.19 -13.31
C ASP A 15 1.19 -0.23 -11.80
N LEU A 16 1.02 0.96 -11.22
CA LEU A 16 0.63 1.11 -9.83
C LEU A 16 -0.89 0.87 -9.69
N PRO A 17 -1.37 0.41 -8.52
CA PRO A 17 -2.79 0.43 -8.23
C PRO A 17 -3.34 1.86 -8.29
N PRO A 18 -4.65 2.04 -8.57
CA PRO A 18 -5.27 3.36 -8.62
C PRO A 18 -5.19 4.07 -7.26
N ALA A 19 -4.72 5.31 -7.24
CA ALA A 19 -4.71 6.13 -6.03
C ALA A 19 -6.13 6.60 -5.64
N PRO A 20 -6.40 6.92 -4.36
CA PRO A 20 -5.49 6.82 -3.20
C PRO A 20 -5.28 5.38 -2.72
N LEU A 21 -4.08 5.09 -2.18
CA LEU A 21 -3.71 3.79 -1.62
C LEU A 21 -3.77 3.83 -0.09
N PHE A 22 -4.34 2.78 0.52
CA PHE A 22 -4.51 2.68 1.97
C PHE A 22 -3.88 1.41 2.52
N ALA A 23 -3.51 1.44 3.81
CA ALA A 23 -2.95 0.27 4.48
C ALA A 23 -3.98 -0.88 4.58
N THR A 24 -5.26 -0.56 4.56
CA THR A 24 -6.38 -1.50 4.72
C THR A 24 -6.79 -2.24 3.44
N THR A 25 -6.12 -1.97 2.32
CA THR A 25 -6.45 -2.55 1.00
C THR A 25 -5.32 -3.40 0.46
N ASP A 26 -5.66 -4.54 -0.16
CA ASP A 26 -4.70 -5.33 -0.93
C ASP A 26 -4.23 -4.53 -2.15
N LEU A 27 -2.92 -4.53 -2.41
CA LEU A 27 -2.31 -3.82 -3.53
C LEU A 27 -1.76 -4.80 -4.55
N PHE A 28 -2.01 -4.52 -5.83
CA PHE A 28 -1.54 -5.33 -6.94
C PHE A 28 -0.72 -4.46 -7.90
N PHE A 29 0.55 -4.79 -8.06
CA PHE A 29 1.45 -4.14 -9.00
C PHE A 29 1.62 -5.03 -10.22
N THR A 30 1.53 -4.46 -11.41
CA THR A 30 1.66 -5.24 -12.66
C THR A 30 2.88 -4.80 -13.45
N ALA A 31 3.69 -5.77 -13.86
CA ALA A 31 4.84 -5.57 -14.72
C ALA A 31 4.40 -5.42 -16.18
N LYS A 32 5.00 -4.45 -16.86
CA LYS A 32 4.92 -4.31 -18.31
C LYS A 32 6.33 -4.27 -18.88
N ALA A 33 6.53 -5.01 -19.96
CA ALA A 33 7.75 -4.96 -20.74
C ALA A 33 7.42 -4.55 -22.17
N SER A 34 8.26 -3.70 -22.74
CA SER A 34 8.26 -3.33 -24.15
C SER A 34 9.66 -3.52 -24.71
N PHE A 35 9.76 -3.75 -26.02
CA PHE A 35 11.02 -4.06 -26.69
C PHE A 35 11.24 -3.03 -27.81
N SER A 36 12.47 -2.53 -27.91
CA SER A 36 12.86 -1.50 -28.87
C SER A 36 12.97 -2.02 -30.32
N ALA A 37 12.90 -3.33 -30.52
CA ALA A 37 12.88 -3.97 -31.82
C ALA A 37 11.87 -5.12 -31.85
N CYS A 38 11.32 -5.42 -33.02
CA CYS A 38 10.54 -6.65 -33.24
C CYS A 38 11.45 -7.86 -33.02
N ALA A 39 11.35 -8.50 -31.86
CA ALA A 39 12.12 -9.69 -31.56
C ALA A 39 11.76 -10.79 -32.57
N THR A 40 12.75 -11.26 -33.34
CA THR A 40 12.62 -12.43 -34.24
C THR A 40 12.42 -13.72 -33.44
N THR A 41 12.79 -13.72 -32.16
CA THR A 41 12.55 -14.80 -31.19
C THR A 41 11.85 -14.23 -29.95
N ARG A 42 10.64 -14.73 -29.65
CA ARG A 42 9.93 -14.40 -28.41
C ARG A 42 10.49 -15.25 -27.28
N SER A 43 11.33 -14.66 -26.43
CA SER A 43 11.71 -15.26 -25.15
C SER A 43 10.93 -14.59 -24.01
N PRO A 44 10.43 -15.33 -23.01
CA PRO A 44 9.75 -14.75 -21.87
C PRO A 44 10.70 -13.85 -21.05
N VAL A 45 10.13 -12.85 -20.39
CA VAL A 45 10.85 -12.02 -19.40
C VAL A 45 10.57 -12.58 -18.02
N ALA A 46 11.63 -12.94 -17.29
CA ALA A 46 11.55 -13.27 -15.87
C ALA A 46 11.56 -11.99 -15.06
N TYR A 47 10.58 -11.83 -14.16
CA TYR A 47 10.42 -10.64 -13.33
C TYR A 47 10.74 -10.93 -11.86
N THR A 48 11.44 -9.99 -11.24
CA THR A 48 11.73 -9.97 -9.80
C THR A 48 11.32 -8.61 -9.23
N TRP A 49 10.61 -8.64 -8.11
CA TRP A 49 10.09 -7.47 -7.43
C TRP A 49 10.80 -7.25 -6.10
N TYR A 50 11.00 -5.99 -5.78
CA TYR A 50 11.49 -5.54 -4.49
C TYR A 50 10.70 -4.32 -4.05
N LEU A 51 10.21 -4.33 -2.82
CA LEU A 51 9.45 -3.24 -2.26
C LEU A 51 9.99 -2.88 -0.88
N GLY A 52 10.18 -1.60 -0.63
CA GLY A 52 10.60 -1.10 0.68
C GLY A 52 10.18 0.35 0.91
N GLU A 53 10.42 0.83 2.13
CA GLU A 53 10.20 2.24 2.49
C GLU A 53 11.13 3.14 1.67
N ALA A 54 10.60 4.25 1.16
CA ALA A 54 11.34 5.15 0.29
C ALA A 54 12.33 6.01 1.11
N PRO A 55 13.55 6.27 0.62
CA PRO A 55 14.15 5.62 -0.55
C PRO A 55 14.59 4.18 -0.23
N VAL A 56 14.39 3.25 -1.16
CA VAL A 56 14.87 1.88 -1.00
C VAL A 56 16.40 1.87 -1.08
N SER A 57 17.06 1.73 0.07
CA SER A 57 18.43 1.22 0.06
C SER A 57 18.36 -0.25 -0.36
N SER A 58 19.22 -0.65 -1.30
CA SER A 58 19.25 -1.98 -1.95
C SER A 58 19.39 -3.19 -1.01
N SER A 59 19.40 -2.98 0.30
CA SER A 59 19.65 -3.99 1.33
C SER A 59 18.47 -4.21 2.29
N LYS A 60 17.41 -3.37 2.25
CA LYS A 60 16.25 -3.49 3.16
C LYS A 60 14.94 -3.50 2.38
N HIS A 61 14.63 -4.64 1.79
CA HIS A 61 13.33 -4.89 1.16
C HIS A 61 12.37 -5.45 2.20
N LEU A 62 11.17 -4.87 2.29
CA LEU A 62 10.08 -5.35 3.14
C LEU A 62 9.40 -6.55 2.49
N ILE A 63 9.23 -6.50 1.17
CA ILE A 63 8.54 -7.53 0.38
C ILE A 63 9.37 -7.79 -0.88
N THR A 64 9.54 -9.07 -1.21
CA THR A 64 10.10 -9.51 -2.48
C THR A 64 9.13 -10.47 -3.14
N GLY A 65 9.20 -10.54 -4.47
CA GLY A 65 8.31 -11.41 -5.24
C GLY A 65 8.88 -11.72 -6.62
N SER A 66 8.23 -12.65 -7.32
CA SER A 66 8.59 -13.02 -8.68
C SER A 66 7.33 -13.18 -9.54
N GLY A 67 7.50 -13.04 -10.85
CA GLY A 67 6.39 -13.12 -11.82
C GLY A 67 5.83 -11.75 -12.22
N ALA A 68 4.84 -11.76 -13.12
CA ALA A 68 4.33 -10.53 -13.75
C ALA A 68 3.52 -9.62 -12.80
N THR A 69 3.14 -10.11 -11.62
CA THR A 69 2.34 -9.37 -10.65
C THR A 69 2.94 -9.54 -9.26
N LEU A 70 3.01 -8.44 -8.50
CA LEU A 70 3.30 -8.46 -7.07
C LEU A 70 2.00 -8.18 -6.32
N SER A 71 1.61 -9.10 -5.43
CA SER A 71 0.51 -8.89 -4.48
C SER A 71 1.07 -8.49 -3.13
N VAL A 72 0.54 -7.42 -2.55
CA VAL A 72 0.88 -6.93 -1.22
C VAL A 72 -0.39 -6.95 -0.38
N PRO A 73 -0.49 -7.86 0.61
CA PRO A 73 -1.67 -7.96 1.47
C PRO A 73 -1.91 -6.69 2.27
N ALA A 74 -3.18 -6.39 2.55
CA ALA A 74 -3.59 -5.35 3.49
C ALA A 74 -2.85 -5.49 4.84
N GLY A 75 -2.46 -4.37 5.42
CA GLY A 75 -1.70 -4.28 6.68
C GLY A 75 -0.19 -4.49 6.53
N SER A 76 0.31 -4.89 5.35
CA SER A 76 1.75 -5.11 5.15
C SER A 76 2.56 -3.82 5.12
N LEU A 77 1.93 -2.71 4.71
CA LEU A 77 2.55 -1.40 4.58
C LEU A 77 1.90 -0.41 5.54
N PRO A 78 2.61 0.08 6.57
CA PRO A 78 2.11 1.13 7.46
C PRO A 78 1.63 2.37 6.72
N ALA A 79 0.52 2.94 7.20
CA ALA A 79 -0.02 4.19 6.67
C ALA A 79 0.88 5.40 6.96
N GLY A 80 0.72 6.47 6.17
CA GLY A 80 1.45 7.72 6.34
C GLY A 80 2.89 7.69 5.84
N LYS A 81 3.29 6.64 5.12
CA LYS A 81 4.66 6.43 4.61
C LYS A 81 4.73 6.41 3.09
N ALA A 82 5.90 6.76 2.57
CA ALA A 82 6.25 6.59 1.16
C ALA A 82 7.04 5.30 0.95
N TYR A 83 6.82 4.67 -0.20
CA TYR A 83 7.42 3.39 -0.58
C TYR A 83 7.94 3.47 -2.02
N THR A 84 8.96 2.66 -2.29
CA THR A 84 9.46 2.43 -3.64
C THR A 84 9.23 0.97 -4.00
N VAL A 85 8.64 0.73 -5.17
CA VAL A 85 8.62 -0.58 -5.81
C VAL A 85 9.65 -0.59 -6.94
N MET A 86 10.57 -1.53 -6.88
CA MET A 86 11.57 -1.81 -7.90
C MET A 86 11.20 -3.11 -8.62
N LEU A 87 11.14 -3.05 -9.94
CA LEU A 87 10.95 -4.19 -10.82
C LEU A 87 12.24 -4.41 -11.62
N GLN A 88 12.76 -5.63 -11.55
CA GLN A 88 13.83 -6.12 -12.41
C GLN A 88 13.26 -7.14 -13.40
N GLY A 89 13.66 -7.04 -14.66
CA GLY A 89 13.24 -7.93 -15.73
C GLY A 89 14.44 -8.47 -16.49
N LEU A 90 14.52 -9.79 -16.63
CA LEU A 90 15.59 -10.48 -17.35
C LEU A 90 15.02 -11.28 -18.51
N GLN A 91 15.52 -11.04 -19.71
CA GLN A 91 15.25 -11.85 -20.88
C GLN A 91 16.54 -12.56 -21.30
N ASP A 92 16.43 -13.83 -21.70
CA ASP A 92 17.59 -14.62 -22.14
C ASP A 92 18.38 -13.91 -23.24
N GLY A 93 19.70 -13.81 -23.05
CA GLY A 93 20.61 -13.15 -24.00
C GLY A 93 20.58 -11.62 -23.97
N SER A 94 19.90 -11.01 -22.99
CA SER A 94 19.90 -9.57 -22.73
C SER A 94 20.38 -9.25 -21.31
N PRO A 95 20.96 -8.06 -21.06
CA PRO A 95 21.18 -7.59 -19.70
C PRO A 95 19.84 -7.30 -18.99
N PRO A 96 19.78 -7.36 -17.65
CA PRO A 96 18.55 -7.05 -16.93
C PRO A 96 18.15 -5.57 -17.10
N GLY A 97 16.86 -5.34 -17.30
CA GLY A 97 16.25 -4.02 -17.15
C GLY A 97 15.78 -3.80 -15.72
N THR A 98 15.78 -2.56 -15.25
CA THR A 98 15.27 -2.17 -13.93
C THR A 98 14.42 -0.91 -14.05
N VAL A 99 13.33 -0.83 -13.29
CA VAL A 99 12.52 0.37 -13.15
C VAL A 99 12.03 0.52 -11.71
N GLU A 100 11.99 1.75 -11.23
CA GLU A 100 11.47 2.10 -9.91
C GLU A 100 10.26 3.02 -10.02
N ARG A 101 9.32 2.85 -9.09
CA ARG A 101 8.19 3.75 -8.90
C ARG A 101 7.97 4.01 -7.43
N GLU A 102 7.81 5.29 -7.09
CA GLU A 102 7.41 5.70 -5.76
C GLU A 102 5.89 5.82 -5.66
N PHE A 103 5.36 5.50 -4.49
CA PHE A 103 3.97 5.69 -4.13
C PHE A 103 3.85 5.95 -2.63
N ALA A 104 2.71 6.47 -2.18
CA ALA A 104 2.46 6.73 -0.77
C ALA A 104 1.22 5.97 -0.30
N ILE A 105 1.30 5.40 0.91
CA ILE A 105 0.14 4.86 1.62
C ILE A 105 -0.43 5.99 2.47
N ARG A 106 -1.66 6.39 2.18
CA ARG A 106 -2.36 7.40 2.94
C ARG A 106 -2.90 6.83 4.25
N ALA A 107 -3.03 7.72 5.23
CA ALA A 107 -3.86 7.46 6.39
C ALA A 107 -5.33 7.41 5.97
N SER A 108 -6.04 6.40 6.46
CA SER A 108 -7.48 6.26 6.41
C SER A 108 -8.14 7.29 7.32
N ASP A 109 -9.38 7.65 7.02
CA ASP A 109 -10.16 8.51 7.91
C ASP A 109 -10.50 7.77 9.20
N LEU A 110 -10.46 8.49 10.33
CA LEU A 110 -10.93 7.97 11.61
C LEU A 110 -12.43 7.70 11.56
N VAL A 111 -12.86 6.56 12.10
CA VAL A 111 -14.27 6.20 12.19
C VAL A 111 -14.78 6.57 13.57
N ALA A 112 -15.59 7.63 13.65
CA ALA A 112 -16.26 8.04 14.88
C ALA A 112 -17.70 7.47 14.92
N GLN A 113 -18.00 6.66 15.94
CA GLN A 113 -19.28 5.97 16.07
C GLN A 113 -19.74 5.89 17.53
N ILE A 114 -21.01 6.24 17.76
CA ILE A 114 -21.69 5.99 19.03
C ILE A 114 -22.40 4.64 18.93
N GLY A 115 -21.93 3.65 19.68
CA GLY A 115 -22.53 2.32 19.78
C GLY A 115 -23.79 2.28 20.65
N GLY A 116 -23.91 3.25 21.55
CA GLY A 116 -25.04 3.36 22.46
C GLY A 116 -24.90 4.52 23.44
N GLY A 117 -25.85 4.63 24.36
CA GLY A 117 -25.84 5.68 25.37
C GLY A 117 -27.23 5.90 25.95
N ALA A 118 -27.30 6.74 26.99
CA ALA A 118 -28.58 7.16 27.51
C ALA A 118 -29.31 8.04 26.49
N LYS A 119 -30.63 7.88 26.39
CA LYS A 119 -31.49 8.64 25.45
C LYS A 119 -32.21 9.82 26.11
N LEU A 120 -32.19 9.86 27.43
CA LEU A 120 -32.78 10.93 28.24
C LEU A 120 -31.68 11.94 28.57
N VAL A 121 -31.84 13.16 28.08
CA VAL A 121 -30.91 14.27 28.31
C VAL A 121 -31.59 15.30 29.21
N SER A 122 -30.88 15.80 30.24
CA SER A 122 -31.37 16.89 31.08
C SER A 122 -30.24 17.85 31.41
N ARG A 123 -30.56 19.14 31.61
CA ARG A 123 -29.57 20.13 32.06
C ARG A 123 -29.04 19.71 33.44
N GLY A 124 -27.72 19.78 33.62
CA GLY A 124 -27.05 19.44 34.89
C GLY A 124 -26.83 17.96 35.16
N ARG A 125 -27.09 17.06 34.20
CA ARG A 125 -26.72 15.63 34.31
C ARG A 125 -25.75 15.24 33.21
N SER A 126 -24.79 14.38 33.56
CA SER A 126 -23.87 13.77 32.58
C SER A 126 -24.64 12.80 31.69
N LEU A 127 -24.38 12.85 30.37
CA LEU A 127 -24.91 11.93 29.38
C LEU A 127 -23.86 10.85 29.08
N PRO A 128 -24.02 9.60 29.56
CA PRO A 128 -23.11 8.53 29.18
C PRO A 128 -23.32 8.15 27.71
N LEU A 129 -22.23 8.20 26.93
CA LEU A 129 -22.16 7.73 25.55
C LEU A 129 -21.16 6.58 25.47
N ASP A 130 -21.51 5.56 24.69
CA ASP A 130 -20.60 4.47 24.33
C ASP A 130 -19.99 4.76 22.97
N ALA A 131 -18.71 5.09 22.97
CA ALA A 131 -17.92 5.33 21.76
C ALA A 131 -17.00 4.15 21.41
N SER A 132 -17.13 3.00 22.07
CA SER A 132 -16.28 1.82 21.85
C SER A 132 -16.20 1.30 20.41
N PRO A 133 -17.20 1.52 19.51
CA PRO A 133 -17.05 1.12 18.10
C PRO A 133 -16.20 2.08 17.26
N SER A 134 -15.86 3.25 17.80
CA SER A 134 -15.00 4.21 17.11
C SER A 134 -13.58 3.68 17.02
N ARG A 135 -12.92 3.86 15.87
CA ARG A 135 -11.63 3.23 15.58
C ARG A 135 -10.81 4.01 14.57
N ASP A 136 -9.50 3.86 14.64
CA ASP A 136 -8.56 4.15 13.56
C ASP A 136 -8.41 2.88 12.70
N PRO A 137 -8.81 2.89 11.42
CA PRO A 137 -8.66 1.74 10.53
C PRO A 137 -7.20 1.31 10.27
N ASP A 138 -6.24 2.22 10.42
CA ASP A 138 -4.82 1.93 10.18
C ASP A 138 -4.10 1.47 11.46
N PHE A 139 -4.72 1.67 12.62
CA PHE A 139 -4.21 1.15 13.88
C PHE A 139 -4.55 -0.34 14.00
N CYS A 140 -3.68 -1.18 13.45
CA CYS A 140 -3.64 -2.60 13.76
C CYS A 140 -2.32 -2.92 14.48
N GLY A 141 -2.40 -3.06 15.81
CA GLY A 141 -1.42 -3.87 16.54
C GLY A 141 -1.49 -5.36 16.14
N THR A 142 -0.89 -6.25 16.93
CA THR A 142 -1.04 -7.72 16.76
C THR A 142 -2.53 -8.10 16.69
N PRO A 143 -2.98 -8.86 15.68
CA PRO A 143 -4.38 -9.27 15.55
C PRO A 143 -4.91 -10.01 16.79
N PRO A 144 -6.21 -9.86 17.13
CA PRO A 144 -7.21 -8.98 16.49
C PRO A 144 -6.87 -7.50 16.73
N CYS A 145 -7.10 -6.62 15.74
CA CYS A 145 -6.71 -5.20 15.80
C CYS A 145 -7.21 -4.61 17.13
N ALA A 146 -6.26 -4.33 18.03
CA ALA A 146 -6.55 -3.81 19.35
C ALA A 146 -7.10 -2.39 19.26
N THR A 147 -7.89 -2.00 20.26
CA THR A 147 -8.33 -0.62 20.45
C THR A 147 -7.10 0.31 20.50
N ASP A 148 -7.07 1.35 19.67
CA ASP A 148 -6.00 2.35 19.69
C ASP A 148 -6.03 3.14 21.00
N PRO A 149 -5.04 2.99 21.91
CA PRO A 149 -5.02 3.71 23.18
C PRO A 149 -4.75 5.21 22.99
N GLY A 150 -4.21 5.63 21.84
CA GLY A 150 -3.99 7.03 21.48
C GLY A 150 -5.23 7.71 20.90
N LEU A 151 -6.28 6.96 20.59
CA LEU A 151 -7.48 7.48 19.96
C LEU A 151 -8.38 8.16 21.00
N SER A 152 -8.62 9.45 20.82
CA SER A 152 -9.49 10.25 21.70
C SER A 152 -10.63 10.88 20.92
N PHE A 153 -11.81 10.93 21.55
CA PHE A 153 -13.01 11.48 20.94
C PHE A 153 -13.59 12.57 21.80
N ARG A 154 -14.12 13.62 21.15
CA ARG A 154 -14.87 14.67 21.81
C ARG A 154 -16.27 14.72 21.22
N TRP A 155 -17.26 14.49 22.07
CA TRP A 155 -18.67 14.59 21.72
C TRP A 155 -19.26 15.87 22.31
N THR A 156 -20.14 16.53 21.56
CA THR A 156 -20.90 17.67 22.04
C THR A 156 -22.37 17.43 21.78
N CYS A 157 -23.21 17.87 22.71
CA CYS A 157 -24.66 17.79 22.60
C CYS A 157 -25.21 19.19 22.85
N GLU A 158 -26.08 19.67 21.97
CA GLU A 158 -26.73 20.97 22.06
C GLU A 158 -28.22 20.77 22.33
N LEU A 159 -28.74 21.48 23.33
CA LEU A 159 -30.17 21.53 23.63
C LEU A 159 -30.75 22.82 23.04
N PRO A 160 -31.88 22.77 22.31
CA PRO A 160 -32.55 23.98 21.83
C PRO A 160 -32.90 24.93 23.01
N GLY A 161 -32.63 26.22 22.84
CA GLY A 161 -32.85 27.25 23.87
C GLY A 161 -31.69 27.44 24.85
N GLY A 162 -30.46 27.19 24.42
CA GLY A 162 -29.23 27.66 25.07
C GLY A 162 -28.87 29.06 24.61
#